data_AF-A0A7G3GAR0-F1
#
_entry.id   AF-A0A7G3GAR0-F1
#
_cell.length_a   1.000
_cell.length_b   1.000
_cell.length_c   1.000
_cell.angle_alpha   90.00
_cell.angle_beta   90.00
_cell.angle_gamma   90.00
#
_symmetry.space_group_name_H-M   'P 1'
#
loop_
_entity.id
_entity.type
_entity.pdbx_description
1 polymer ?
#
loop_
_entity_poly.entity_id
_entity_poly.type
_entity_poly.pdbx_seq_one_letter_code
_entity_poly.pdbx_strand_id
1 'polypeptide(L)'
;MFSAEIMEEIAAHAAAEFPRECCGLVVALADGAAYLPYPNRAQGSEHFVLAAEDLAEAEDMGEILAVVHSHPNASPEPSPADRVSCNISGLPWLIVSHPPSGHQLLCPDDYQAPLLGRPFVHGVLDCYALIRDWYRQERSIVLPDFNRRDNWWLGDDNLYMDHFKEAGFAEVQDVDDWQIGDVILMQIRADKPNHGAVYLGDGIIMHHIHGRLSGRDVYGGFWQKVTVKRVRYA
;
A
#
# COMPACT_ATOMS: atom_id res chain seq x y z
N MET A 1 23.33 5.64 12.91
CA MET A 1 23.38 4.21 13.26
C MET A 1 22.83 4.10 14.67
N PHE A 2 21.82 3.26 14.89
CA PHE A 2 21.15 3.14 16.19
C PHE A 2 22.08 2.50 17.24
N SER A 3 21.83 2.76 18.52
CA SER A 3 22.63 2.18 19.61
C SER A 3 22.45 0.66 19.66
N ALA A 4 23.42 -0.04 20.25
CA ALA A 4 23.32 -1.50 20.45
C ALA A 4 22.10 -1.89 21.30
N GLU A 5 21.79 -1.07 22.31
CA GLU A 5 20.62 -1.25 23.18
C GLU A 5 19.30 -1.20 22.40
N ILE A 6 19.11 -0.20 21.55
CA ILE A 6 17.93 -0.10 20.66
C ILE A 6 17.82 -1.33 19.75
N MET A 7 18.93 -1.78 19.18
CA MET A 7 18.93 -2.96 18.30
C MET A 7 18.59 -4.26 19.04
N GLU A 8 19.00 -4.39 20.31
CA GLU A 8 18.62 -5.52 21.17
C GLU A 8 17.14 -5.50 21.54
N GLU A 9 16.58 -4.33 21.87
CA GLU A 9 15.14 -4.16 22.13
C GLU A 9 14.29 -4.53 20.91
N ILE A 10 14.69 -4.06 19.72
CA ILE A 10 14.02 -4.39 18.45
C ILE A 10 14.09 -5.90 18.18
N ALA A 11 15.26 -6.52 18.38
CA ALA A 11 15.42 -7.96 18.18
C ALA A 11 14.57 -8.79 19.15
N ALA A 12 14.46 -8.34 20.41
CA ALA A 12 13.59 -8.96 21.40
C ALA A 12 12.11 -8.83 21.05
N HIS A 13 11.69 -7.66 20.54
CA HIS A 13 10.31 -7.45 20.07
C HIS A 13 9.99 -8.32 18.85
N ALA A 14 10.89 -8.39 17.86
CA ALA A 14 10.74 -9.27 16.71
C ALA A 14 10.60 -10.75 17.10
N ALA A 15 11.32 -11.19 18.13
CA ALA A 15 11.22 -12.54 18.67
C ALA A 15 9.90 -12.79 19.40
N ALA A 16 9.37 -11.79 20.11
CA ALA A 16 8.11 -11.88 20.85
C ALA A 16 6.88 -11.94 19.92
N GLU A 17 6.91 -11.22 18.80
CA GLU A 17 5.79 -11.16 17.84
C GLU A 17 5.80 -12.32 16.83
N PHE A 18 6.91 -13.05 16.71
CA PHE A 18 7.01 -14.19 15.79
C PHE A 18 5.86 -15.20 16.02
N PRO A 19 5.15 -15.66 14.96
CA PRO A 19 5.48 -15.56 13.53
C PRO A 19 4.93 -14.34 12.79
N ARG A 20 4.36 -13.35 13.50
CA ARG A 20 3.92 -12.09 12.89
C ARG A 20 5.07 -11.10 12.81
N GLU A 21 4.92 -10.09 11.95
CA GLU A 21 5.81 -8.94 11.93
C GLU A 21 5.59 -8.11 13.20
N CYS A 22 6.68 -7.74 13.88
CA CYS A 22 6.65 -6.65 14.85
C CYS A 22 6.68 -5.32 14.12
N CYS A 23 6.18 -4.25 14.73
CA CYS A 23 6.35 -2.89 14.21
C CYS A 23 6.60 -1.89 15.35
N GLY A 24 7.26 -0.79 15.06
CA GLY A 24 7.52 0.26 16.04
C GLY A 24 8.19 1.48 15.43
N LEU A 25 8.53 2.43 16.28
CA LEU A 25 9.15 3.70 15.88
C LEU A 25 10.41 3.94 16.70
N VAL A 26 11.44 4.50 16.08
CA VAL A 26 12.58 5.08 16.82
C VAL A 26 12.35 6.58 16.90
N VAL A 27 12.33 7.12 18.11
CA VAL A 27 12.02 8.54 18.37
C VAL A 27 13.21 9.22 19.04
N ALA A 28 13.55 10.43 18.59
CA ALA A 28 14.53 11.29 19.23
C ALA A 28 13.94 11.89 20.51
N LEU A 29 14.62 11.68 21.64
CA LEU A 29 14.27 12.24 22.94
C LEU A 29 15.35 13.24 23.39
N ALA A 30 15.08 13.97 24.48
CA ALA A 30 16.03 14.96 25.02
C ALA A 30 17.43 14.38 25.29
N ASP A 31 17.51 13.11 25.71
CA ASP A 31 18.75 12.44 26.11
C ASP A 31 19.20 11.33 25.15
N GLY A 32 18.72 11.33 23.89
CA GLY A 32 19.15 10.36 22.88
C GLY A 32 18.02 9.91 21.96
N ALA A 33 17.90 8.61 21.74
CA ALA A 33 16.80 8.00 21.00
C ALA A 33 16.25 6.81 21.77
N ALA A 34 14.96 6.52 21.59
CA ALA A 34 14.32 5.36 22.18
C ALA A 34 13.53 4.59 21.11
N TYR A 35 13.44 3.27 21.29
CA TYR A 35 12.56 2.43 20.50
C TYR A 35 11.20 2.29 21.19
N LEU A 36 10.13 2.57 20.46
CA LEU A 36 8.75 2.42 20.90
C LEU A 36 8.12 1.24 20.15
N PRO A 37 7.93 0.08 20.79
CA PRO A 37 7.22 -1.05 20.19
C PRO A 37 5.71 -0.77 20.16
N TYR A 38 5.08 -1.02 19.00
CA TYR A 38 3.63 -0.84 18.83
C TYR A 38 2.97 -2.14 18.32
N PRO A 39 1.70 -2.38 18.66
CA PRO A 39 1.01 -3.58 18.21
C PRO A 39 0.72 -3.53 16.71
N ASN A 40 1.11 -4.59 16.00
CA ASN A 40 0.78 -4.76 14.59
C ASN A 40 -0.74 -5.00 14.42
N ARG A 41 -1.43 -4.03 13.83
CA ARG A 41 -2.89 -4.08 13.57
C ARG A 41 -3.28 -4.63 12.20
N ALA A 42 -2.32 -5.14 11.42
CA ALA A 42 -2.61 -5.79 10.15
C ALA A 42 -3.49 -7.03 10.33
N GLN A 43 -4.40 -7.26 9.37
CA GLN A 43 -5.10 -8.52 9.27
C GLN A 43 -4.20 -9.55 8.56
N GLY A 44 -3.88 -10.64 9.26
CA GLY A 44 -2.96 -11.67 8.76
C GLY A 44 -1.52 -11.48 9.22
N SER A 45 -0.58 -12.09 8.48
CA SER A 45 0.85 -12.15 8.83
C SER A 45 1.77 -11.68 7.69
N GLU A 46 1.21 -11.07 6.64
CA GLU A 46 1.95 -10.72 5.41
C GLU A 46 2.40 -9.25 5.34
N HIS A 47 2.01 -8.43 6.32
CA HIS A 47 2.36 -7.01 6.43
C HIS A 47 2.13 -6.51 7.86
N PHE A 48 2.51 -5.25 8.11
CA PHE A 48 2.15 -4.54 9.34
C PHE A 48 1.30 -3.30 9.10
N VAL A 49 0.56 -2.90 10.14
CA VAL A 49 -0.16 -1.62 10.19
C VAL A 49 0.08 -0.97 11.54
N LEU A 50 0.70 0.21 11.52
CA LEU A 50 0.75 1.13 12.66
C LEU A 50 -0.52 1.97 12.69
N ALA A 51 -1.08 2.20 13.88
CA ALA A 51 -2.24 3.07 14.01
C ALA A 51 -1.85 4.55 13.92
N ALA A 52 -2.78 5.38 13.46
CA ALA A 52 -2.58 6.82 13.43
C ALA A 52 -2.36 7.39 14.85
N GLU A 53 -3.00 6.80 15.86
CA GLU A 53 -2.82 7.18 17.26
C GLU A 53 -1.41 6.87 17.78
N ASP A 54 -0.80 5.77 17.32
CA ASP A 54 0.57 5.41 17.70
C ASP A 54 1.59 6.40 17.12
N LEU A 55 1.39 6.81 15.85
CA LEU A 55 2.23 7.84 15.23
C LEU A 55 2.10 9.16 15.97
N ALA A 56 0.88 9.59 16.28
CA ALA A 56 0.63 10.84 16.99
C ALA A 56 1.27 10.83 18.39
N GLU A 57 1.18 9.72 19.13
CA GLU A 57 1.85 9.57 20.43
C GLU A 57 3.37 9.69 20.29
N ALA A 58 3.97 9.05 19.29
CA ALA A 58 5.41 9.13 19.05
C ALA A 58 5.86 10.54 18.65
N GLU A 59 5.09 11.23 17.81
CA GLU A 59 5.36 12.62 17.41
C GLU A 59 5.26 13.60 18.60
N ASP A 60 4.35 13.36 19.53
CA ASP A 60 4.23 14.14 20.77
C ASP A 60 5.45 13.94 21.70
N MET A 61 6.12 12.78 21.62
CA MET A 61 7.33 12.49 22.40
C MET A 61 8.61 13.09 21.78
N GLY A 62 8.68 13.18 20.45
CA GLY A 62 9.82 13.75 19.75
C GLY A 62 9.85 13.46 18.25
N GLU A 63 10.97 13.78 17.60
CA GLU A 63 11.12 13.55 16.15
C GLU A 63 11.23 12.05 15.85
N ILE A 64 10.37 11.53 14.98
CA ILE A 64 10.48 10.15 14.50
C ILE A 64 11.71 10.03 13.58
N LEU A 65 12.67 9.20 13.99
CA LEU A 65 13.92 8.97 13.26
C LEU A 65 13.82 7.82 12.27
N ALA A 66 13.00 6.80 12.57
CA ALA A 66 12.77 5.67 11.67
C ALA A 66 11.51 4.88 12.05
N VAL A 67 10.90 4.27 11.04
CA VAL A 67 9.94 3.17 11.19
C VAL A 67 10.71 1.86 11.32
N VAL A 68 10.26 0.94 12.16
CA VAL A 68 10.87 -0.37 12.36
C VAL A 68 9.83 -1.45 12.11
N HIS A 69 10.19 -2.49 11.35
CA HIS A 69 9.41 -3.73 11.29
C HIS A 69 10.28 -4.96 11.11
N SER A 70 9.70 -6.14 11.35
CA SER A 70 10.39 -7.41 11.15
C SER A 70 9.89 -8.20 9.94
N HIS A 71 10.80 -8.97 9.33
CA HIS A 71 10.53 -10.00 8.33
C HIS A 71 10.67 -11.39 8.99
N PRO A 72 9.55 -12.07 9.29
CA PRO A 72 9.56 -13.42 9.84
C PRO A 72 10.07 -14.45 8.81
N ASN A 73 11.04 -15.28 9.18
CA ASN A 73 11.59 -16.33 8.30
C ASN A 73 12.15 -15.84 6.94
N ALA A 74 12.52 -14.57 6.81
CA ALA A 74 13.01 -13.98 5.56
C ALA A 74 14.21 -13.04 5.82
N SER A 75 14.92 -12.65 4.76
CA SER A 75 16.01 -11.67 4.85
C SER A 75 15.47 -10.28 5.18
N PRO A 76 16.30 -9.35 5.70
CA PRO A 76 15.89 -7.97 5.93
C PRO A 76 15.88 -7.14 4.63
N GLU A 77 15.97 -7.79 3.46
CA GLU A 77 15.94 -7.09 2.18
C GLU A 77 14.56 -6.44 1.96
N PRO A 78 14.49 -5.15 1.62
CA PRO A 78 13.22 -4.47 1.42
C PRO A 78 12.39 -5.06 0.29
N SER A 79 11.13 -5.38 0.59
CA SER A 79 10.12 -5.70 -0.40
C SER A 79 9.71 -4.47 -1.22
N PRO A 80 9.03 -4.65 -2.37
CA PRO A 80 8.43 -3.53 -3.10
C PRO A 80 7.47 -2.69 -2.24
N ALA A 81 6.75 -3.31 -1.31
CA ALA A 81 5.84 -2.62 -0.41
C ALA A 81 6.61 -1.76 0.60
N ASP A 82 7.72 -2.26 1.16
CA ASP A 82 8.58 -1.49 2.07
C ASP A 82 9.13 -0.23 1.39
N ARG A 83 9.58 -0.36 0.14
CA ARG A 83 10.09 0.79 -0.63
C ARG A 83 9.02 1.84 -0.89
N VAL A 84 7.81 1.42 -1.27
CA VAL A 84 6.69 2.35 -1.46
C VAL A 84 6.30 3.01 -0.14
N SER A 85 6.14 2.25 0.94
CA SER A 85 5.76 2.78 2.25
C SER A 85 6.83 3.71 2.84
N CYS A 86 8.11 3.39 2.67
CA CYS A 86 9.24 4.25 3.02
C CYS A 86 9.14 5.61 2.30
N ASN A 87 8.94 5.58 0.98
CA ASN A 87 8.81 6.81 0.18
C ASN A 87 7.57 7.63 0.54
N ILE A 88 6.44 6.98 0.87
CA ILE A 88 5.22 7.66 1.32
C ILE A 88 5.44 8.32 2.69
N SER A 89 6.07 7.61 3.63
CA SER A 89 6.32 8.15 4.98
C SER A 89 7.37 9.26 4.99
N GLY A 90 8.28 9.28 4.01
CA GLY A 90 9.43 10.19 4.00
C GLY A 90 10.45 9.92 5.11
N LEU A 91 10.33 8.78 5.80
CA LEU A 91 11.19 8.38 6.93
C LEU A 91 12.08 7.19 6.54
N PRO A 92 13.25 7.03 7.16
CA PRO A 92 14.01 5.79 7.08
C PRO A 92 13.23 4.61 7.68
N TRP A 93 13.38 3.42 7.09
CA TRP A 93 12.78 2.17 7.54
C TRP A 93 13.87 1.18 7.92
N LEU A 94 13.90 0.77 9.18
CA LEU A 94 14.78 -0.27 9.69
C LEU A 94 14.04 -1.62 9.65
N ILE A 95 14.46 -2.48 8.74
CA ILE A 95 13.91 -3.82 8.56
C ILE A 95 14.81 -4.80 9.29
N VAL A 96 14.24 -5.60 10.19
CA VAL A 96 14.98 -6.66 10.89
C VAL A 96 14.47 -8.04 10.48
N SER A 97 15.34 -9.03 10.38
CA SER A 97 14.93 -10.41 10.09
C SER A 97 14.88 -11.26 11.36
N HIS A 98 13.91 -12.17 11.45
CA HIS A 98 13.79 -13.09 12.59
C HIS A 98 13.05 -14.40 12.26
N PRO A 99 13.68 -15.59 12.37
CA PRO A 99 15.09 -15.92 12.10
C PRO A 99 15.36 -16.05 10.58
N PRO A 100 16.60 -15.85 10.08
CA PRO A 100 17.83 -15.52 10.81
C PRO A 100 17.87 -14.06 11.27
N SER A 101 18.70 -13.74 12.26
CA SER A 101 18.87 -12.36 12.73
C SER A 101 19.73 -11.54 11.78
N GLY A 102 19.25 -10.37 11.40
CA GLY A 102 19.89 -9.44 10.46
C GLY A 102 19.08 -8.14 10.41
N HIS A 103 19.65 -7.10 9.83
CA HIS A 103 18.92 -5.85 9.63
C HIS A 103 19.40 -5.10 8.39
N GLN A 104 18.53 -4.25 7.86
CA GLN A 104 18.82 -3.34 6.76
C GLN A 104 18.09 -2.02 6.99
N LEU A 105 18.80 -0.91 6.77
CA LEU A 105 18.20 0.41 6.74
C LEU A 105 17.86 0.78 5.29
N LEU A 106 16.59 1.04 5.04
CA LEU A 106 16.07 1.60 3.80
C LEU A 106 15.83 3.09 4.01
N CYS A 107 16.35 3.93 3.12
CA CYS A 107 16.04 5.36 3.09
C CYS A 107 15.11 5.66 1.90
N PRO A 108 14.29 6.74 1.99
CA PRO A 108 13.48 7.16 0.86
C PRO A 108 14.31 7.42 -0.39
N ASP A 109 13.79 7.01 -1.55
CA ASP A 109 14.40 7.14 -2.85
C ASP A 109 13.37 7.47 -3.95
N ASP A 110 13.75 7.41 -5.22
CA ASP A 110 12.88 7.64 -6.37
C ASP A 110 12.21 6.38 -6.92
N TYR A 111 12.09 5.32 -6.10
CA TYR A 111 11.49 4.06 -6.52
C TYR A 111 10.08 4.23 -7.06
N GLN A 112 9.84 3.58 -8.21
CA GLN A 112 8.52 3.39 -8.77
C GLN A 112 8.24 1.90 -8.91
N ALA A 113 7.13 1.46 -8.30
CA ALA A 113 6.72 0.07 -8.37
C ALA A 113 6.38 -0.33 -9.83
N PRO A 114 6.85 -1.49 -10.32
CA PRO A 114 6.53 -1.96 -11.67
C PRO A 114 5.03 -2.20 -11.80
N LEU A 115 4.41 -1.79 -12.91
CA LEU A 115 2.96 -1.98 -13.13
C LEU A 115 2.52 -3.45 -13.16
N LEU A 116 3.41 -4.37 -13.53
CA LEU A 116 3.15 -5.80 -13.66
C LEU A 116 3.95 -6.62 -12.64
N GLY A 117 3.36 -7.73 -12.20
CA GLY A 117 4.06 -8.72 -11.39
C GLY A 117 4.31 -8.30 -9.94
N ARG A 118 3.70 -7.19 -9.47
CA ARG A 118 3.89 -6.74 -8.08
C ARG A 118 2.96 -7.52 -7.13
N PRO A 119 3.38 -7.82 -5.88
CA PRO A 119 2.55 -8.47 -4.89
C PRO A 119 1.46 -7.51 -4.37
N PHE A 120 0.32 -8.07 -3.97
CA PHE A 120 -0.80 -7.30 -3.42
C PHE A 120 -0.56 -6.96 -1.97
N VAL A 121 -0.55 -5.66 -1.65
CA VAL A 121 -0.56 -5.16 -0.27
C VAL A 121 -1.62 -4.08 -0.18
N HIS A 122 -2.65 -4.31 0.62
CA HIS A 122 -3.77 -3.38 0.74
C HIS A 122 -3.31 -2.00 1.21
N GLY A 123 -3.80 -0.93 0.58
CA GLY A 123 -3.40 0.44 0.90
C GLY A 123 -2.05 0.88 0.30
N VAL A 124 -1.16 -0.07 -0.04
CA VAL A 124 0.19 0.22 -0.55
C VAL A 124 0.33 -0.15 -2.02
N LEU A 125 0.13 -1.43 -2.35
CA LEU A 125 0.21 -2.00 -3.69
C LEU A 125 -1.08 -2.74 -4.03
N ASP A 126 -2.20 -2.02 -4.14
CA ASP A 126 -3.52 -2.57 -4.45
C ASP A 126 -4.07 -2.10 -5.81
N CYS A 127 -5.35 -2.38 -6.07
CA CYS A 127 -6.00 -2.00 -7.33
C CYS A 127 -6.02 -0.49 -7.56
N TYR A 128 -6.20 0.32 -6.51
CA TYR A 128 -6.23 1.78 -6.65
C TYR A 128 -4.82 2.35 -6.79
N ALA A 129 -3.85 1.85 -6.03
CA ALA A 129 -2.43 2.20 -6.19
C ALA A 129 -1.94 1.90 -7.61
N LEU A 130 -2.36 0.78 -8.21
CA LEU A 130 -2.02 0.45 -9.59
C LEU A 130 -2.57 1.49 -10.59
N ILE A 131 -3.82 1.96 -10.41
CA ILE A 131 -4.39 3.01 -11.27
C ILE A 131 -3.56 4.30 -11.14
N ARG A 132 -3.26 4.70 -9.90
CA ARG A 132 -2.43 5.89 -9.62
C ARG A 132 -1.05 5.80 -10.25
N ASP A 133 -0.40 4.65 -10.11
CA ASP A 133 0.93 4.41 -10.67
C ASP A 133 0.90 4.38 -12.21
N TRP A 134 -0.12 3.78 -12.82
CA TRP A 134 -0.28 3.82 -14.28
C TRP A 134 -0.41 5.26 -14.78
N TYR A 135 -1.25 6.07 -14.15
CA TYR A 135 -1.43 7.47 -14.53
C TYR A 135 -0.16 8.30 -14.33
N ARG A 136 0.58 8.04 -13.24
CA ARG A 136 1.88 8.70 -12.99
C ARG A 136 2.91 8.31 -14.04
N GLN A 137 3.07 7.03 -14.34
CA GLN A 137 4.11 6.51 -15.23
C GLN A 137 3.80 6.79 -16.71
N GLU A 138 2.57 6.55 -17.15
CA GLU A 138 2.19 6.61 -18.57
C GLU A 138 1.71 8.00 -19.00
N ARG A 139 1.23 8.82 -18.06
CA ARG A 139 0.65 10.15 -18.37
C ARG A 139 1.25 11.30 -17.58
N SER A 140 2.18 11.05 -16.67
CA SER A 140 2.72 12.08 -15.76
C SER A 140 1.62 12.79 -14.96
N ILE A 141 0.52 12.10 -14.65
CA ILE A 141 -0.61 12.60 -13.87
C ILE A 141 -0.51 12.04 -12.45
N VAL A 142 -0.48 12.93 -11.46
CA VAL A 142 -0.51 12.54 -10.05
C VAL A 142 -1.95 12.56 -9.55
N LEU A 143 -2.51 11.36 -9.36
CA LEU A 143 -3.83 11.19 -8.76
C LEU A 143 -3.75 11.26 -7.22
N PRO A 144 -4.78 11.80 -6.54
CA PRO A 144 -4.84 11.82 -5.07
C PRO A 144 -4.68 10.42 -4.45
N ASP A 145 -4.15 10.35 -3.23
CA ASP A 145 -4.18 9.13 -2.43
C ASP A 145 -5.33 9.20 -1.45
N PHE A 146 -6.35 8.37 -1.65
CA PHE A 146 -7.46 8.28 -0.71
C PHE A 146 -7.18 7.18 0.30
N ASN A 147 -7.40 7.53 1.58
CA ASN A 147 -7.39 6.54 2.64
C ASN A 147 -8.46 5.48 2.37
N ARG A 148 -8.08 4.22 2.52
CA ARG A 148 -8.95 3.09 2.21
C ARG A 148 -8.67 1.93 3.16
N ARG A 149 -9.38 1.94 4.29
CA ARG A 149 -9.29 0.88 5.30
C ARG A 149 -9.61 -0.48 4.69
N ASP A 150 -8.99 -1.54 5.19
CA ASP A 150 -9.32 -2.87 4.70
C ASP A 150 -10.81 -3.18 4.87
N ASN A 151 -11.39 -3.86 3.89
CA ASN A 151 -12.81 -4.15 3.78
C ASN A 151 -13.72 -2.90 3.86
N TRP A 152 -13.27 -1.73 3.38
CA TRP A 152 -14.05 -0.47 3.41
C TRP A 152 -15.49 -0.64 2.87
N TRP A 153 -15.69 -1.55 1.91
CA TRP A 153 -16.98 -1.82 1.28
C TRP A 153 -18.01 -2.50 2.21
N LEU A 154 -17.59 -3.00 3.38
CA LEU A 154 -18.49 -3.53 4.41
C LEU A 154 -19.07 -2.42 5.32
N GLY A 155 -18.44 -1.25 5.34
CA GLY A 155 -18.89 -0.09 6.11
C GLY A 155 -19.69 0.88 5.24
N ASP A 156 -19.70 2.16 5.65
CA ASP A 156 -20.39 3.22 4.91
C ASP A 156 -19.55 3.82 3.76
N ASP A 157 -18.25 3.55 3.74
CA ASP A 157 -17.30 4.08 2.74
C ASP A 157 -17.61 3.58 1.31
N ASN A 158 -17.44 4.43 0.30
CA ASN A 158 -17.60 4.08 -1.11
C ASN A 158 -16.50 4.72 -1.98
N LEU A 159 -15.25 4.29 -1.71
CA LEU A 159 -14.00 4.84 -2.27
C LEU A 159 -14.13 5.33 -3.71
N TYR A 160 -14.52 4.45 -4.63
CA TYR A 160 -14.53 4.81 -6.05
C TYR A 160 -15.65 5.79 -6.39
N MET A 161 -16.85 5.59 -5.87
CA MET A 161 -18.02 6.40 -6.25
C MET A 161 -17.97 7.80 -5.64
N ASP A 162 -17.41 7.93 -4.45
CA ASP A 162 -17.31 9.19 -3.74
C ASP A 162 -16.18 10.07 -4.32
N HIS A 163 -15.07 9.44 -4.78
CA HIS A 163 -13.84 10.17 -5.08
C HIS A 163 -13.45 10.24 -6.57
N PHE A 164 -14.09 9.51 -7.49
CA PHE A 164 -13.62 9.52 -8.89
C PHE A 164 -13.63 10.93 -9.51
N LYS A 165 -14.62 11.76 -9.19
CA LYS A 165 -14.69 13.16 -9.66
C LYS A 165 -13.62 14.03 -9.04
N GLU A 166 -13.35 13.85 -7.74
CA GLU A 166 -12.29 14.54 -7.03
C GLU A 166 -10.92 14.21 -7.61
N ALA A 167 -10.72 12.97 -8.05
CA ALA A 167 -9.52 12.52 -8.76
C ALA A 167 -9.44 13.00 -10.22
N GLY A 168 -10.36 13.85 -10.69
CA GLY A 168 -10.34 14.42 -12.05
C GLY A 168 -11.02 13.57 -13.12
N PHE A 169 -11.78 12.54 -12.74
CA PHE A 169 -12.47 11.68 -13.70
C PHE A 169 -13.92 12.12 -13.94
N ALA A 170 -14.38 11.97 -15.18
CA ALA A 170 -15.77 12.07 -15.59
C ALA A 170 -16.32 10.70 -16.02
N GLU A 171 -17.61 10.48 -15.84
CA GLU A 171 -18.27 9.26 -16.32
C GLU A 171 -18.36 9.26 -17.85
N VAL A 172 -18.03 8.13 -18.47
CA VAL A 172 -18.13 7.95 -19.92
C VAL A 172 -19.44 7.26 -20.26
N GLN A 173 -20.38 7.99 -20.86
CA GLN A 173 -21.72 7.48 -21.19
C GLN A 173 -21.78 6.69 -22.51
N ASP A 174 -20.95 7.01 -23.49
CA ASP A 174 -20.94 6.35 -24.78
C ASP A 174 -20.26 4.99 -24.69
N VAL A 175 -21.03 3.90 -24.68
CA VAL A 175 -20.56 2.52 -24.47
C VAL A 175 -19.48 2.04 -25.46
N ASP A 176 -19.40 2.66 -26.63
CA ASP A 176 -18.46 2.25 -27.70
C ASP A 176 -17.19 3.12 -27.76
N ASP A 177 -17.18 4.29 -27.11
CA ASP A 177 -16.02 5.18 -27.06
C ASP A 177 -15.00 4.71 -25.99
N TRP A 178 -14.28 3.63 -26.29
CA TRP A 178 -13.19 3.13 -25.45
C TRP A 178 -11.88 3.84 -25.73
N GLN A 179 -11.21 4.30 -24.67
CA GLN A 179 -9.90 4.92 -24.78
C GLN A 179 -8.92 4.30 -23.79
N ILE A 180 -7.67 4.14 -24.23
CA ILE A 180 -6.57 3.77 -23.33
C ILE A 180 -6.58 4.73 -22.15
N GLY A 181 -6.41 4.21 -20.94
CA GLY A 181 -6.49 4.98 -19.70
C GLY A 181 -7.88 5.06 -19.08
N ASP A 182 -8.95 4.67 -19.78
CA ASP A 182 -10.26 4.58 -19.14
C ASP A 182 -10.19 3.66 -17.91
N VAL A 183 -10.74 4.14 -16.79
CA VAL A 183 -10.81 3.39 -15.55
C VAL A 183 -12.16 2.69 -15.46
N ILE A 184 -12.11 1.38 -15.22
CA ILE A 184 -13.28 0.52 -15.11
C ILE A 184 -13.48 0.20 -13.63
N LEU A 185 -14.62 0.63 -13.09
CA LEU A 185 -15.03 0.42 -11.71
C LEU A 185 -15.92 -0.81 -11.64
N MET A 186 -15.55 -1.74 -10.77
CA MET A 186 -16.15 -3.07 -10.69
C MET A 186 -16.57 -3.42 -9.25
N GLN A 187 -17.61 -4.24 -9.15
CA GLN A 187 -18.19 -4.72 -7.89
C GLN A 187 -18.05 -6.23 -7.80
N ILE A 188 -17.08 -6.70 -7.01
CA ILE A 188 -16.71 -8.11 -6.87
C ILE A 188 -17.10 -8.59 -5.48
N ARG A 189 -18.13 -9.43 -5.40
CA ARG A 189 -18.60 -10.08 -4.14
C ARG A 189 -18.83 -9.07 -3.00
N ALA A 190 -19.27 -7.87 -3.33
CA ALA A 190 -19.57 -6.78 -2.41
C ALA A 190 -20.81 -6.03 -2.90
N ASP A 191 -21.41 -5.20 -2.05
CA ASP A 191 -22.56 -4.35 -2.40
C ASP A 191 -22.16 -3.00 -3.00
N LYS A 192 -20.85 -2.73 -3.03
CA LYS A 192 -20.25 -1.48 -3.53
C LYS A 192 -19.10 -1.77 -4.49
N PRO A 193 -18.79 -0.86 -5.44
CA PRO A 193 -17.59 -0.96 -6.25
C PRO A 193 -16.34 -1.02 -5.35
N ASN A 194 -15.61 -2.13 -5.43
CA ASN A 194 -14.44 -2.44 -4.60
C ASN A 194 -13.21 -2.80 -5.42
N HIS A 195 -13.32 -2.78 -6.75
CA HIS A 195 -12.20 -3.10 -7.64
C HIS A 195 -12.13 -2.12 -8.81
N GLY A 196 -10.90 -1.81 -9.22
CA GLY A 196 -10.62 -0.90 -10.32
C GLY A 196 -9.63 -1.50 -11.31
N ALA A 197 -9.74 -1.12 -12.58
CA ALA A 197 -8.82 -1.50 -13.63
C ALA A 197 -8.58 -0.35 -14.60
N VAL A 198 -7.42 -0.32 -15.23
CA VAL A 198 -7.11 0.59 -16.34
C VAL A 198 -7.26 -0.15 -17.67
N TYR A 199 -8.01 0.41 -18.61
CA TYR A 199 -8.11 -0.10 -19.97
C TYR A 199 -6.84 0.20 -20.76
N LEU A 200 -6.26 -0.81 -21.39
CA LEU A 200 -5.00 -0.71 -22.14
C LEU A 200 -5.18 -0.66 -23.66
N GLY A 201 -6.42 -0.72 -24.15
CA GLY A 201 -6.69 -0.92 -25.59
C GLY A 201 -6.93 -2.39 -25.93
N ASP A 202 -7.48 -2.64 -27.12
CA ASP A 202 -7.66 -3.99 -27.70
C ASP A 202 -8.37 -5.00 -26.78
N GLY A 203 -9.30 -4.51 -25.95
CA GLY A 203 -10.02 -5.37 -25.01
C GLY A 203 -9.17 -5.89 -23.86
N ILE A 204 -8.04 -5.25 -23.54
CA ILE A 204 -7.16 -5.62 -22.44
C ILE A 204 -7.31 -4.62 -21.28
N ILE A 205 -7.34 -5.15 -20.06
CA ILE A 205 -7.30 -4.36 -18.83
C ILE A 205 -6.07 -4.71 -18.00
N MET A 206 -5.56 -3.72 -17.28
CA MET A 206 -4.56 -3.89 -16.24
C MET A 206 -5.21 -3.67 -14.89
N HIS A 207 -5.00 -4.61 -13.97
CA HIS A 207 -5.61 -4.56 -12.66
C HIS A 207 -4.80 -5.40 -11.66
N HIS A 208 -5.10 -5.21 -10.38
CA HIS A 208 -4.44 -5.90 -9.30
C HIS A 208 -5.49 -6.41 -8.33
N ILE A 209 -5.82 -7.70 -8.44
CA ILE A 209 -6.83 -8.33 -7.60
C ILE A 209 -6.16 -8.98 -6.40
N HIS A 210 -6.82 -8.91 -5.23
CA HIS A 210 -6.35 -9.53 -4.00
C HIS A 210 -5.95 -11.01 -4.22
N GLY A 211 -4.80 -11.40 -3.68
CA GLY A 211 -4.27 -12.76 -3.78
C GLY A 211 -3.64 -13.15 -5.12
N ARG A 212 -3.45 -12.19 -6.05
CA ARG A 212 -2.72 -12.39 -7.31
C ARG A 212 -1.72 -11.26 -7.53
N LEU A 213 -0.65 -11.54 -8.26
CA LEU A 213 0.24 -10.49 -8.77
C LEU A 213 -0.53 -9.57 -9.74
N SER A 214 -0.15 -8.30 -9.80
CA SER A 214 -0.71 -7.38 -10.79
C SER A 214 -0.47 -7.89 -12.22
N GLY A 215 -1.45 -7.71 -13.08
CA GLY A 215 -1.43 -8.35 -14.38
C GLY A 215 -2.37 -7.73 -15.40
N ARG A 216 -2.41 -8.38 -16.56
CA ARG A 216 -3.32 -8.07 -17.65
C ARG A 216 -4.32 -9.21 -17.80
N ASP A 217 -5.59 -8.87 -17.93
CA ASP A 217 -6.65 -9.81 -18.26
C ASP A 217 -7.43 -9.28 -19.47
N VAL A 218 -8.09 -10.17 -20.21
CA VAL A 218 -9.01 -9.79 -21.28
C VAL A 218 -10.28 -9.23 -20.66
N TYR A 219 -10.67 -8.02 -21.05
CA TYR A 219 -11.93 -7.40 -20.66
C TYR A 219 -13.12 -8.07 -21.37
N GLY A 220 -13.64 -9.10 -20.72
CA GLY A 220 -14.79 -9.86 -21.20
C GLY A 220 -15.41 -10.69 -20.09
N GLY A 221 -16.55 -11.32 -20.38
CA GLY A 221 -17.15 -12.34 -19.52
C GLY A 221 -17.40 -11.87 -18.09
N PHE A 222 -16.59 -12.37 -17.15
CA PHE A 222 -16.70 -12.00 -15.73
C PHE A 222 -16.52 -10.50 -15.50
N TRP A 223 -15.49 -9.87 -16.09
CA TRP A 223 -15.15 -8.46 -15.84
C TRP A 223 -16.25 -7.50 -16.30
N GLN A 224 -16.85 -7.77 -17.46
CA GLN A 224 -17.99 -7.00 -17.97
C GLN A 224 -19.21 -7.14 -17.06
N LYS A 225 -19.50 -8.36 -16.56
CA LYS A 225 -20.66 -8.61 -15.69
C LYS A 225 -20.58 -7.89 -14.35
N VAL A 226 -19.37 -7.66 -13.83
CA VAL A 226 -19.15 -6.95 -12.56
C VAL A 226 -18.86 -5.47 -12.74
N THR A 227 -18.83 -4.96 -13.99
CA THR A 227 -18.58 -3.54 -14.25
C THR A 227 -19.80 -2.72 -13.87
N VAL A 228 -19.58 -1.70 -13.05
CA VAL A 228 -20.61 -0.78 -12.58
C VAL A 228 -20.51 0.55 -13.33
N LYS A 229 -19.28 1.02 -13.60
CA LYS A 229 -19.06 2.32 -14.23
C LYS A 229 -17.73 2.34 -14.98
N ARG A 230 -17.66 3.12 -16.05
CA ARG A 230 -16.42 3.52 -16.70
C ARG A 230 -16.23 5.03 -16.56
N VAL A 231 -15.03 5.43 -16.17
CA VAL A 231 -14.68 6.83 -15.95
C VAL A 231 -13.39 7.17 -16.69
N ARG A 232 -13.27 8.40 -17.17
CA ARG A 232 -12.12 8.91 -17.94
C ARG A 232 -11.62 10.19 -17.31
N TYR A 233 -10.30 10.30 -17.21
CA TYR A 233 -9.65 11.51 -16.74
C TYR A 233 -9.91 12.66 -17.74
N ALA A 234 -10.42 13.78 -17.24
CA ALA A 234 -10.85 14.94 -18.04
C ALA A 234 -9.68 15.83 -18.49
#